data_AF-A0A536B0X2-F1
#
_entry.id   AF-A0A536B0X2-F1
#
_cell.length_a   1.000
_cell.length_b   1.000
_cell.length_c   1.000
_cell.angle_alpha   90.00
_cell.angle_beta   90.00
_cell.angle_gamma   90.00
#
_symmetry.space_group_name_H-M   'P 1'
#
loop_
_entity.id
_entity.type
_entity.pdbx_description
1 polymer ?
#
loop_
_entity_poly.entity_id
_entity_poly.type
_entity_poly.pdbx_seq_one_letter_code
_entity_poly.pdbx_strand_id
1 'polypeptide(L)'
;MSDDSSGPQTVAERRTAKDVRAEHRVLLSFSVADLGAMPLVSENTRLVRGGWYLDLHDPARADFIASGDEAVEPGQHVLARKEVSAELWDELLRACDGVLGRPSMRRLRTAV
;
A
#
# COMPACT_ATOMS: atom_id res chain seq x y z
N MET A 1 26.28 33.59 22.65
CA MET A 1 25.09 32.91 23.16
C MET A 1 24.42 32.21 21.98
N SER A 2 24.23 30.91 22.12
CA SER A 2 23.43 29.95 21.34
C SER A 2 23.77 29.75 19.85
N ASP A 3 24.61 28.74 19.61
CA ASP A 3 24.56 27.89 18.43
C ASP A 3 23.17 27.24 18.33
N ASP A 4 22.39 27.57 17.31
CA ASP A 4 21.28 26.73 16.87
C ASP A 4 21.81 25.77 15.81
N SER A 5 22.30 24.62 16.28
CA SER A 5 22.66 23.49 15.42
C SER A 5 21.40 22.87 14.84
N SER A 6 20.89 23.45 13.76
CA SER A 6 19.92 22.79 12.89
C SER A 6 20.65 21.67 12.13
N GLY A 7 20.78 20.51 12.78
CA GLY A 7 21.27 19.27 12.15
C GLY A 7 20.35 18.86 11.00
N PRO A 8 20.84 18.05 10.04
CA PRO A 8 20.01 17.59 8.92
C PRO A 8 18.83 16.80 9.49
N GLN A 9 17.63 17.33 9.29
CA GLN A 9 16.38 16.61 9.55
C GLN A 9 16.41 15.39 8.64
N THR A 10 16.78 14.22 9.17
CA THR A 10 16.60 12.94 8.48
C THR A 10 15.12 12.84 8.16
N VAL A 11 14.75 13.05 6.89
CA VAL A 11 13.44 12.68 6.37
C VAL A 11 13.19 11.25 6.80
N ALA A 12 12.29 11.05 7.76
CA ALA A 12 11.94 9.70 8.20
C ALA A 12 11.51 8.93 6.95
N GLU A 13 12.24 7.87 6.61
CA GLU A 13 11.92 7.03 5.46
C GLU A 13 10.48 6.55 5.62
N ARG A 14 9.62 6.89 4.66
CA ARG A 14 8.21 6.56 4.70
C ARG A 14 8.07 5.04 4.75
N ARG A 15 7.31 4.50 5.72
CA ARG A 15 7.07 3.05 5.82
C ARG A 15 6.53 2.50 4.51
N THR A 16 6.96 1.30 4.18
CA THR A 16 6.60 0.59 2.95
C THR A 16 5.96 -0.76 3.26
N ALA A 17 5.40 -1.42 2.25
CA ALA A 17 4.88 -2.77 2.37
C ALA A 17 5.94 -3.77 2.86
N LYS A 18 7.24 -3.48 2.64
CA LYS A 18 8.35 -4.28 3.16
C LYS A 18 8.31 -4.39 4.68
N ASP A 19 7.96 -3.31 5.37
CA ASP A 19 8.01 -3.21 6.83
C ASP A 19 6.89 -3.99 7.52
N VAL A 20 5.87 -4.40 6.76
CA VAL A 20 4.67 -5.09 7.26
C VAL A 20 4.48 -6.46 6.60
N ARG A 21 5.45 -6.90 5.79
CA ARG A 21 5.36 -8.15 5.01
C ARG A 21 4.98 -9.37 5.85
N ALA A 22 5.55 -9.48 7.05
CA ALA A 22 5.33 -10.64 7.92
C ALA A 22 3.88 -10.75 8.43
N GLU A 23 3.14 -9.65 8.44
CA GLU A 23 1.76 -9.58 8.93
C GLU A 23 0.75 -9.97 7.83
N HIS A 24 1.12 -9.80 6.56
CA HIS A 24 0.18 -9.87 5.44
C HIS A 24 0.51 -10.98 4.46
N ARG A 25 -0.36 -12.00 4.38
CA ARG A 25 -0.24 -13.09 3.40
C ARG A 25 -0.22 -12.58 1.95
N VAL A 26 -0.92 -11.49 1.66
CA VAL A 26 -0.95 -10.82 0.34
C VAL A 26 0.47 -10.43 -0.13
N LEU A 27 1.38 -10.10 0.80
CA LEU A 27 2.71 -9.58 0.49
C LEU A 27 3.78 -10.68 0.32
N LEU A 28 3.45 -11.96 0.56
CA LEU A 28 4.45 -13.02 0.60
C LEU A 28 5.10 -13.32 -0.75
N SER A 29 4.36 -13.14 -1.85
CA SER A 29 4.80 -13.43 -3.23
C SER A 29 5.65 -12.32 -3.86
N PHE A 30 5.75 -11.14 -3.23
CA PHE A 30 6.48 -10.00 -3.76
C PHE A 30 7.96 -10.04 -3.40
N SER A 31 8.81 -9.49 -4.27
CA SER A 31 10.23 -9.32 -3.96
C SER A 31 10.44 -8.18 -2.96
N VAL A 32 11.61 -8.14 -2.32
CA VAL A 32 11.96 -7.05 -1.40
C VAL A 32 12.01 -5.69 -2.13
N ALA A 33 12.41 -5.68 -3.39
CA ALA A 33 12.44 -4.47 -4.21
C ALA A 33 11.02 -3.95 -4.48
N ASP A 34 10.09 -4.84 -4.86
CA ASP A 34 8.69 -4.49 -5.10
C ASP A 34 8.05 -3.95 -3.82
N LEU A 35 8.28 -4.61 -2.68
CA LEU A 35 7.80 -4.20 -1.37
C LEU A 35 8.33 -2.82 -0.94
N GLY A 36 9.58 -2.50 -1.28
CA GLY A 36 10.14 -1.16 -1.06
C GLY A 36 9.55 -0.08 -1.97
N ALA A 37 9.00 -0.47 -3.13
CA ALA A 37 8.34 0.44 -4.07
C ALA A 37 6.85 0.68 -3.76
N MET A 38 6.31 0.05 -2.70
CA MET A 38 4.92 0.16 -2.28
C MET A 38 4.82 0.94 -0.95
N PRO A 39 4.83 2.28 -0.98
CA PRO A 39 4.77 3.09 0.23
C PRO A 39 3.40 2.97 0.90
N LEU A 40 3.39 2.82 2.23
CA LEU A 40 2.16 2.91 3.01
C LEU A 40 1.71 4.38 3.09
N VAL A 41 0.40 4.59 3.09
CA VAL A 41 -0.20 5.86 3.48
C VAL A 41 0.06 6.05 4.96
N SER A 42 0.63 7.20 5.34
CA SER A 42 0.95 7.47 6.74
C SER A 42 -0.30 7.46 7.61
N GLU A 43 -0.17 6.97 8.83
CA GLU A 43 -1.23 7.03 9.84
C GLU A 43 -1.74 8.47 10.03
N ASN A 44 -3.01 8.61 10.40
CA ASN A 44 -3.75 9.86 10.54
C ASN A 44 -3.85 10.70 9.25
N THR A 45 -3.41 10.17 8.10
CA THR A 45 -3.59 10.84 6.81
C THR A 45 -5.03 10.70 6.36
N ARG A 46 -5.68 11.83 6.09
CA ARG A 46 -7.00 11.87 5.47
C ARG A 46 -6.92 11.37 4.02
N LEU A 47 -7.78 10.42 3.67
CA LEU A 47 -7.83 9.88 2.32
C LEU A 47 -8.42 10.92 1.35
N VAL A 48 -7.89 10.94 0.13
CA VAL A 48 -8.35 11.88 -0.90
C VAL A 48 -9.62 11.31 -1.51
N ARG A 49 -10.70 12.10 -1.51
CA ARG A 49 -11.96 11.74 -2.17
C ARG A 49 -11.73 11.31 -3.61
N GLY A 50 -12.33 10.17 -3.99
CA GLY A 50 -12.17 9.61 -5.34
C GLY A 50 -10.84 8.90 -5.57
N GLY A 51 -9.92 8.92 -4.59
CA GLY A 51 -8.68 8.16 -4.63
C GLY A 51 -8.95 6.66 -4.43
N TRP A 52 -8.16 5.84 -5.13
CA TRP A 52 -8.19 4.39 -5.00
C TRP A 52 -7.17 3.92 -3.96
N TYR A 53 -7.63 3.09 -3.05
CA TYR A 53 -6.87 2.58 -1.92
C TYR A 53 -7.08 1.09 -1.73
N LEU A 54 -6.14 0.45 -1.05
CA LEU A 54 -6.20 -0.96 -0.68
C LEU A 54 -5.76 -1.08 0.78
N ASP A 55 -6.59 -1.72 1.59
CA ASP A 55 -6.25 -2.06 2.98
C ASP A 55 -5.73 -3.51 3.02
N LEU A 56 -4.49 -3.68 3.45
CA LEU A 56 -3.83 -4.99 3.49
C LEU A 56 -4.46 -5.93 4.53
N HIS A 57 -5.12 -5.39 5.57
CA HIS A 57 -5.84 -6.19 6.57
C HIS A 57 -7.19 -6.71 6.06
N ASP A 58 -7.75 -6.09 5.02
CA ASP A 58 -9.03 -6.48 4.41
C ASP A 58 -8.88 -6.80 2.92
N PRO A 59 -8.24 -7.95 2.57
CA PRO A 59 -8.10 -8.36 1.18
C PRO A 59 -9.46 -8.63 0.51
N ALA A 60 -10.53 -8.88 1.29
CA ALA A 60 -11.88 -9.14 0.75
C ALA A 60 -12.53 -7.90 0.14
N ARG A 61 -12.17 -6.71 0.65
CA ARG A 61 -12.60 -5.41 0.14
C ARG A 61 -11.95 -5.02 -1.19
N ALA A 62 -10.85 -5.67 -1.56
CA ALA A 62 -10.05 -5.36 -2.75
C ALA A 62 -9.61 -3.89 -2.78
N ASP A 63 -9.65 -3.24 -3.95
CA ASP A 63 -9.48 -1.81 -4.06
C ASP A 63 -10.80 -1.06 -3.82
N PHE A 64 -10.74 -0.02 -2.98
CA PHE A 64 -11.88 0.82 -2.67
C PHE A 64 -11.62 2.27 -3.05
N ILE A 65 -12.70 3.00 -3.31
CA ILE A 65 -12.67 4.44 -3.54
C ILE A 65 -12.96 5.14 -2.21
N ALA A 66 -12.07 6.03 -1.77
CA ALA A 66 -12.30 6.83 -0.57
C ALA A 66 -13.37 7.91 -0.81
N SER A 67 -14.28 8.10 0.15
CA SER A 67 -15.23 9.20 0.12
C SER A 67 -14.59 10.52 0.59
N GLY A 68 -13.44 10.41 1.26
CA GLY A 68 -12.59 11.51 1.68
C GLY A 68 -13.00 12.13 3.01
N ASP A 69 -13.85 11.47 3.79
CA ASP A 69 -14.02 11.73 5.23
C ASP A 69 -13.22 10.74 6.09
N GLU A 70 -12.70 9.66 5.49
CA GLU A 70 -11.91 8.65 6.17
C GLU A 70 -10.45 9.10 6.37
N ALA A 71 -9.82 8.62 7.45
CA ALA A 71 -8.39 8.71 7.69
C ALA A 71 -7.80 7.31 7.88
N VAL A 72 -6.49 7.18 7.67
CA VAL A 72 -5.76 5.95 7.99
C VAL A 72 -5.62 5.88 9.51
N GLU A 73 -6.19 4.85 10.12
CA GLU A 73 -6.09 4.65 11.57
C GLU A 73 -4.70 4.14 11.97
N PRO A 74 -4.25 4.38 13.22
CA PRO A 74 -2.99 3.80 13.72
C PRO A 74 -2.95 2.27 13.58
N GLY A 75 -1.86 1.73 13.03
CA GLY A 75 -1.72 0.29 12.74
C GLY A 75 -2.47 -0.21 11.50
N GLN A 76 -3.22 0.65 10.81
CA GLN A 76 -3.83 0.32 9.53
C GLN A 76 -2.79 0.40 8.41
N HIS A 77 -2.79 -0.60 7.53
CA HIS A 77 -1.78 -0.73 6.48
C HIS A 77 -2.42 -0.51 5.10
N VAL A 78 -2.46 0.76 4.69
CA VAL A 78 -3.14 1.20 3.46
C VAL A 78 -2.13 1.56 2.37
N LEU A 79 -2.38 1.13 1.15
CA LEU A 79 -1.66 1.56 -0.06
C LEU A 79 -2.54 2.46 -0.92
N ALA A 80 -1.96 3.49 -1.53
CA ALA A 80 -2.64 4.37 -2.48
C ALA A 80 -2.27 4.01 -3.92
N ARG A 81 -3.26 3.80 -4.80
CA ARG A 81 -3.05 3.45 -6.21
C ARG A 81 -2.08 4.40 -6.92
N LYS A 82 -2.18 5.70 -6.63
CA LYS A 82 -1.38 6.75 -7.27
C LYS A 82 0.10 6.71 -6.92
N GLU A 83 0.48 6.02 -5.85
CA GLU A 83 1.86 5.93 -5.34
C GLU A 83 2.49 4.56 -5.63
N VAL A 84 1.74 3.66 -6.26
CA VAL A 84 2.16 2.30 -6.64
C VAL A 84 2.07 2.17 -8.15
N SER A 85 3.06 1.54 -8.78
CA SER A 85 3.07 1.36 -10.23
C SER A 85 1.83 0.60 -10.73
N ALA A 86 1.54 0.72 -12.03
CA ALA A 86 0.39 0.09 -12.64
C ALA A 86 0.39 -1.43 -12.40
N GLU A 87 1.57 -2.01 -12.62
CA GLU A 87 1.88 -3.44 -12.58
C GLU A 87 1.79 -4.00 -11.16
N LEU A 88 2.43 -3.35 -10.19
CA LEU A 88 2.43 -3.80 -8.79
C LEU A 88 1.02 -3.77 -8.18
N TRP A 89 0.20 -2.80 -8.54
CA TRP A 89 -1.19 -2.77 -8.09
C TRP A 89 -2.03 -3.92 -8.65
N ASP A 90 -1.86 -4.22 -9.94
CA ASP A 90 -2.57 -5.35 -10.55
C ASP A 90 -2.11 -6.68 -9.92
N GLU A 91 -0.84 -6.80 -9.55
CA GLU A 91 -0.31 -7.93 -8.78
C GLU A 91 -0.87 -7.99 -7.37
N LEU A 92 -1.01 -6.86 -6.66
CA LEU A 92 -1.62 -6.81 -5.33
C LEU A 92 -3.05 -7.34 -5.37
N LEU A 93 -3.84 -6.91 -6.35
CA LEU A 93 -5.21 -7.38 -6.52
C LEU A 93 -5.26 -8.89 -6.81
N ARG A 94 -4.35 -9.40 -7.66
CA ARG A 94 -4.23 -10.86 -7.90
C ARG A 94 -3.84 -11.61 -6.63
N ALA A 95 -2.95 -11.05 -5.81
CA ALA A 95 -2.55 -11.64 -4.54
C ALA A 95 -3.70 -11.65 -3.52
N CYS A 96 -4.51 -10.59 -3.45
CA CYS A 96 -5.75 -10.56 -2.66
C CYS A 96 -6.72 -11.66 -3.10
N ASP A 97 -6.99 -11.81 -4.41
CA ASP A 97 -7.82 -12.90 -4.94
C ASP A 97 -7.29 -14.28 -4.52
N GLY A 98 -5.97 -14.47 -4.58
CA GLY A 98 -5.30 -15.70 -4.17
C GLY A 98 -5.47 -16.01 -2.68
N VAL A 99 -5.39 -15.01 -1.79
CA VAL A 99 -5.61 -15.18 -0.34
C VAL A 99 -7.06 -15.59 -0.04
N LEU A 100 -8.02 -15.09 -0.82
CA LEU A 100 -9.45 -15.40 -0.66
C LEU A 100 -9.86 -16.72 -1.34
N GLY A 101 -8.96 -17.39 -2.06
CA GLY A 101 -9.28 -18.57 -2.86
C GLY A 101 -10.23 -18.30 -4.03
N ARG A 102 -10.33 -17.04 -4.47
CA ARG A 102 -11.16 -16.66 -5.62
C ARG A 102 -10.39 -16.97 -6.91
N PRO A 103 -10.99 -17.63 -7.91
CA PRO A 103 -10.34 -17.73 -9.21
C PRO A 103 -10.17 -16.32 -9.77
N SER A 104 -8.93 -15.87 -9.96
CA SER A 104 -8.64 -14.53 -10.48
C SER A 104 -9.21 -14.39 -11.90
N MET A 105 -10.43 -13.89 -12.01
CA MET A 105 -11.08 -13.66 -13.31
C MET A 105 -10.51 -12.44 -14.04
N ARG A 106 -9.61 -11.67 -13.40
CA ARG A 106 -8.75 -10.69 -14.07
C ARG A 106 -7.72 -11.46 -14.90
N ARG A 107 -8.16 -11.98 -16.05
CA ARG A 107 -7.33 -12.70 -17.01
C ARG A 107 -6.05 -11.91 -17.26
N LEU A 108 -4.95 -12.64 -17.21
CA LEU A 108 -3.65 -12.28 -17.77
C LEU A 108 -3.88 -11.51 -19.08
N ARG A 109 -3.54 -10.22 -19.10
CA ARG A 109 -3.32 -9.54 -20.38
C ARG A 109 -2.07 -10.19 -20.95
N THR A 110 -2.27 -11.17 -21.83
CA THR A 110 -1.21 -11.62 -22.74
C THR A 110 -0.71 -10.37 -23.46
N ALA A 111 0.54 -10.00 -23.20
CA ALA A 111 1.24 -9.02 -24.03
C ALA A 111 1.26 -9.59 -25.46
N VAL A 112 0.67 -8.85 -26.40
CA VAL A 112 0.87 -9.01 -27.85
C VAL A 112 1.91 -7.99 -28.26
#